data_AF-A0A7U9NCI1-F1
#
_entry.id   AF-A0A7U9NCI1-F1
#
_cell.length_a   1.000
_cell.length_b   1.000
_cell.length_c   1.000
_cell.angle_alpha   90.00
_cell.angle_beta   90.00
_cell.angle_gamma   90.00
#
_symmetry.space_group_name_H-M   'P 1'
#
loop_
_entity.id
_entity.type
_entity.pdbx_description
1 polymer ?
#
loop_
_entity_poly.entity_id
_entity_poly.type
_entity_poly.pdbx_seq_one_letter_code
_entity_poly.pdbx_strand_id
1 'polypeptide(L)'
;MNREQIRAIVENRFYELGAERVELAPSGNCWTLYGEFFKVTTLKDFWVLEWTDNRSYAENGCFEDVDPMPYDISEQEILEYIDGVLRR
;
A
#
# COMPACT_ATOMS: atom_id res chain seq x y z
N MET A 1 16.43 -0.02 5.64
CA MET A 1 15.78 -1.34 5.79
C MET A 1 15.79 -2.08 4.46
N ASN A 2 15.57 -3.39 4.42
CA ASN A 2 15.41 -4.12 3.15
C ASN A 2 13.93 -4.02 2.65
N ARG A 3 13.70 -4.43 1.41
CA ARG A 3 12.38 -4.33 0.75
C ARG A 3 11.29 -5.13 1.46
N GLU A 4 11.64 -6.33 1.92
CA GLU A 4 10.70 -7.23 2.61
C GLU A 4 10.30 -6.66 3.97
N GLN A 5 11.23 -6.04 4.69
CA GLN A 5 10.97 -5.34 5.94
C GLN A 5 10.03 -4.16 5.73
N ILE A 6 10.24 -3.35 4.69
CA ILE A 6 9.37 -2.22 4.37
C ILE A 6 7.96 -2.70 4.02
N ARG A 7 7.84 -3.70 3.15
CA ARG A 7 6.55 -4.33 2.85
C ARG A 7 5.86 -4.82 4.13
N ALA A 8 6.58 -5.55 4.99
CA ALA A 8 6.02 -6.08 6.22
C ALA A 8 5.54 -4.98 7.18
N ILE A 9 6.29 -3.88 7.34
CA ILE A 9 5.88 -2.73 8.16
C ILE A 9 4.59 -2.11 7.61
N VAL A 10 4.53 -1.85 6.30
CA VAL A 10 3.35 -1.27 5.65
C VAL A 10 2.13 -2.18 5.77
N GLU A 11 2.28 -3.47 5.45
CA GLU A 11 1.19 -4.44 5.51
C GLU A 11 0.71 -4.70 6.95
N ASN A 12 1.62 -4.73 7.92
CA ASN A 12 1.23 -4.81 9.34
C ASN A 12 0.46 -3.54 9.74
N ARG A 13 0.89 -2.37 9.31
CA ARG A 13 0.20 -1.12 9.64
C ARG A 13 -1.18 -1.05 9.00
N PHE A 14 -1.35 -1.53 7.77
CA PHE A 14 -2.65 -1.70 7.14
C PHE A 14 -3.58 -2.55 8.01
N TYR A 15 -3.11 -3.71 8.45
CA TYR A 15 -3.87 -4.59 9.32
C TYR A 15 -4.24 -3.91 10.66
N GLU A 16 -3.31 -3.22 11.30
CA GLU A 16 -3.55 -2.49 12.55
C GLU A 16 -4.59 -1.36 12.40
N LEU A 17 -4.65 -0.73 11.23
CA LEU A 17 -5.63 0.31 10.91
C LEU A 17 -6.98 -0.27 10.46
N GLY A 18 -7.13 -1.59 10.45
CA GLY A 18 -8.37 -2.29 10.10
C GLY A 18 -8.56 -2.50 8.60
N ALA A 19 -7.53 -2.32 7.78
CA ALA A 19 -7.59 -2.67 6.38
C ALA A 19 -7.66 -4.20 6.22
N GLU A 20 -8.49 -4.65 5.29
CA GLU A 20 -8.70 -6.06 5.00
C GLU A 20 -7.87 -6.47 3.78
N ARG A 21 -7.27 -7.66 3.85
CA ARG A 21 -6.57 -8.23 2.70
C ARG A 21 -7.57 -8.87 1.74
N VAL A 22 -7.46 -8.55 0.45
CA VAL A 22 -8.33 -9.05 -0.61
C VAL A 22 -7.51 -9.60 -1.77
N GLU A 23 -8.01 -10.63 -2.44
CA GLU A 23 -7.41 -11.14 -3.69
C GLU A 23 -8.26 -10.65 -4.87
N LEU A 24 -7.65 -9.84 -5.73
CA LEU A 24 -8.28 -9.27 -6.92
C LEU A 24 -7.59 -9.80 -8.16
N ALA A 25 -8.24 -10.61 -8.99
CA ALA A 25 -7.64 -11.07 -10.24
C ALA A 25 -7.90 -10.04 -11.37
N PRO A 26 -6.91 -9.69 -12.22
CA PRO A 26 -5.51 -10.18 -12.25
C PRO A 26 -4.50 -9.53 -11.28
N SER A 27 -4.86 -8.47 -10.56
CA SER A 27 -3.93 -7.70 -9.68
C SER A 27 -3.22 -8.46 -8.56
N GLY A 28 -3.75 -9.60 -8.13
CA GLY A 28 -3.28 -10.40 -7.01
C GLY A 28 -3.73 -9.85 -5.65
N ASN A 29 -2.89 -10.05 -4.63
CA ASN A 29 -3.15 -9.61 -3.27
C ASN A 29 -3.11 -8.07 -3.17
N CYS A 30 -4.19 -7.50 -2.66
CA CYS A 30 -4.36 -6.09 -2.37
C CYS A 30 -4.91 -5.92 -0.93
N TRP A 31 -5.04 -4.67 -0.51
CA TRP A 31 -5.67 -4.30 0.75
C TRP A 31 -6.87 -3.39 0.47
N THR A 32 -7.87 -3.39 1.33
CA THR A 32 -9.01 -2.47 1.22
C THR A 32 -9.38 -1.87 2.56
N LEU A 33 -9.71 -0.59 2.56
CA LEU A 33 -10.18 0.14 3.73
C LEU A 33 -11.13 1.25 3.26
N TYR A 34 -12.29 1.36 3.89
CA TYR A 34 -13.31 2.39 3.59
C TYR A 34 -13.71 2.54 2.11
N GLY A 35 -13.62 1.47 1.33
CA GLY A 35 -13.98 1.47 -0.10
C GLY A 35 -12.81 1.79 -1.04
N GLU A 36 -11.64 2.15 -0.50
CA GLU A 36 -10.40 2.28 -1.26
C GLU A 36 -9.64 0.94 -1.29
N PHE A 37 -8.82 0.77 -2.34
CA PHE A 37 -7.99 -0.40 -2.59
C PHE A 37 -6.53 0.02 -2.70
N PHE A 38 -5.65 -0.66 -1.98
CA PHE A 38 -4.24 -0.31 -1.82
C PHE A 38 -3.32 -1.46 -2.21
N LYS A 39 -2.12 -1.10 -2.70
CA LYS A 39 -1.04 -2.05 -2.97
C LYS A 39 0.33 -1.44 -2.67
N VAL A 40 1.21 -2.22 -2.04
CA VAL A 40 2.61 -1.85 -1.84
C VAL A 40 3.53 -2.58 -2.81
N THR A 41 4.17 -1.82 -3.70
CA THR A 41 5.06 -2.33 -4.74
C THR A 41 6.50 -1.89 -4.46
N THR A 42 7.38 -2.85 -4.14
CA THR A 42 8.80 -2.57 -3.85
C THR A 42 9.65 -2.76 -5.11
N LEU A 43 10.17 -1.67 -5.68
CA LEU A 43 10.98 -1.66 -6.92
C LEU A 43 12.48 -1.60 -6.62
N LYS A 44 13.32 -1.35 -7.64
CA LYS A 44 14.78 -1.44 -7.47
C LYS A 44 15.31 -0.37 -6.50
N ASP A 45 14.92 0.88 -6.73
CA ASP A 45 15.50 2.06 -6.08
C ASP A 45 14.52 2.78 -5.15
N PHE A 46 13.22 2.43 -5.21
CA PHE A 46 12.15 2.99 -4.41
C PHE A 46 11.04 1.95 -4.18
N TRP A 47 10.13 2.23 -3.25
CA TRP A 47 8.84 1.56 -3.15
C TRP A 47 7.71 2.50 -3.51
N VAL A 48 6.54 1.95 -3.73
CA VAL A 48 5.37 2.69 -4.17
C VAL A 48 4.17 2.23 -3.38
N LEU A 49 3.37 3.19 -2.92
CA LEU A 49 1.99 2.95 -2.50
C LEU A 49 1.07 3.34 -3.65
N GLU A 50 0.25 2.40 -4.11
CA GLU A 50 -0.70 2.57 -5.20
C GLU A 50 -2.12 2.42 -4.64
N TRP A 51 -3.05 3.32 -4.98
CA TRP A 51 -4.45 3.21 -4.55
C TRP A 51 -5.49 3.74 -5.53
N THR A 52 -6.75 3.33 -5.33
CA THR A 52 -7.94 3.79 -6.06
C THR A 52 -9.20 3.48 -5.25
N ASP A 53 -10.22 4.32 -5.35
CA ASP A 53 -11.57 4.05 -4.81
C ASP A 53 -12.45 3.24 -5.77
N ASN A 54 -11.93 2.93 -6.97
CA ASN A 54 -12.63 2.19 -8.00
C ASN A 54 -12.19 0.72 -8.03
N ARG A 55 -13.07 -0.16 -7.53
CA ARG A 55 -12.83 -1.60 -7.51
C ARG A 55 -12.50 -2.19 -8.89
N SER A 56 -13.19 -1.79 -9.95
CA SER A 56 -12.93 -2.33 -11.29
C SER A 56 -11.55 -1.93 -11.81
N TYR A 57 -11.06 -0.76 -11.42
CA TYR A 57 -9.70 -0.32 -11.72
C TYR A 57 -8.68 -1.13 -10.91
N ALA A 58 -8.91 -1.29 -9.61
CA ALA A 58 -8.10 -2.12 -8.73
C ALA A 58 -8.01 -3.58 -9.23
N GLU A 59 -9.11 -4.16 -9.72
CA GLU A 59 -9.16 -5.51 -10.31
C GLU A 59 -8.24 -5.63 -11.53
N ASN A 60 -8.22 -4.61 -12.40
CA ASN A 60 -7.42 -4.60 -13.63
C ASN A 60 -5.97 -4.12 -13.44
N GLY A 61 -5.55 -3.82 -12.21
CA GLY A 61 -4.20 -3.35 -11.89
C GLY A 61 -3.98 -1.88 -12.24
N CYS A 62 -5.07 -1.13 -12.41
CA CYS A 62 -5.05 0.31 -12.63
C CYS A 62 -5.28 0.99 -11.30
N PHE A 63 -4.23 1.50 -10.67
CA PHE A 63 -4.35 2.34 -9.48
C PHE A 63 -4.12 3.78 -9.93
N GLU A 64 -5.04 4.67 -9.60
CA GLU A 64 -5.07 6.04 -10.12
C GLU A 64 -4.07 6.94 -9.39
N ASP A 65 -3.93 6.71 -8.10
CA ASP A 65 -2.99 7.42 -7.24
C ASP A 65 -1.78 6.54 -6.94
N VAL A 66 -0.61 7.16 -7.02
CA VAL A 66 0.69 6.50 -6.93
C VAL A 66 1.64 7.43 -6.20
N ASP A 67 2.22 6.97 -5.10
CA ASP A 67 3.19 7.75 -4.33
C ASP A 67 4.51 6.98 -4.15
N PRO A 68 5.59 7.42 -4.80
CA PRO A 68 6.90 6.79 -4.70
C PRO A 68 7.67 7.27 -3.46
N MET A 69 8.28 6.33 -2.76
CA MET A 69 8.98 6.58 -1.50
C MET A 69 10.36 5.93 -1.48
N PRO A 70 11.38 6.60 -0.90
CA PRO A 70 12.74 6.05 -0.83
C PRO A 70 12.82 4.88 0.17
N TYR A 71 13.85 4.05 0.01
CA TYR A 71 14.17 2.98 0.97
C TYR A 71 15.00 3.44 2.17
N ASP A 72 15.64 4.60 2.05
CA ASP A 72 16.33 5.27 3.14
C ASP A 72 15.33 6.10 3.95
N ILE A 73 14.42 5.38 4.60
CA ILE A 73 13.35 5.90 5.45
C ILE A 73 13.34 5.06 6.72
N SER A 74 13.00 5.65 7.87
CA SER A 74 12.83 4.92 9.12
C SER A 74 11.46 4.25 9.22
N GLU A 75 11.32 3.28 10.13
CA GLU A 75 10.03 2.65 10.40
C GLU A 75 8.98 3.67 10.85
N GLN A 76 9.36 4.61 11.73
CA GLN A 76 8.46 5.65 12.20
C GLN A 76 7.94 6.52 11.05
N GLU A 77 8.81 6.93 10.13
CA GLU A 77 8.40 7.72 8.96
C GLU A 77 7.46 6.94 8.04
N ILE A 78 7.64 5.62 7.89
CA ILE A 78 6.68 4.76 7.17
C ILE A 78 5.33 4.78 7.88
N LEU A 79 5.30 4.59 9.20
CA LEU A 79 4.05 4.55 9.97
C LEU A 79 3.30 5.88 9.90
N GLU A 80 4.00 7.00 10.07
CA GLU A 80 3.44 8.36 9.95
C GLU A 80 2.87 8.61 8.55
N TYR A 81 3.59 8.16 7.52
CA TYR A 81 3.15 8.25 6.14
C TYR A 81 1.86 7.44 5.91
N ILE A 82 1.82 6.17 6.31
CA ILE A 82 0.65 5.31 6.14
C ILE A 82 -0.56 5.82 6.93
N ASP A 83 -0.35 6.28 8.17
CA ASP A 83 -1.40 6.94 8.96
C ASP A 83 -1.94 8.18 8.24
N GLY A 84 -1.04 8.96 7.64
CA GLY A 84 -1.37 10.14 6.87
C GLY A 84 -2.14 9.85 5.58
N VAL A 85 -1.99 8.67 4.97
CA VAL A 85 -2.73 8.26 3.76
C VAL A 85 -4.07 7.63 4.12
N LEU A 86 -4.09 6.67 5.07
CA LEU A 86 -5.27 5.85 5.37
C LEU A 86 -6.26 6.45 6.36
N ARG A 87 -5.90 7.52 7.07
CA ARG A 87 -6.82 8.23 8.00
C ARG A 87 -7.40 9.52 7.41
N ARG A 88 -7.24 9.74 6.10
CA ARG A 88 -7.80 10.92 5.42
C ARG A 88 -9.32 10.89 5.37
#